data_AF-Q5Z1Z1-F1
#
_entry.id   AF-Q5Z1Z1-F1
#
_cell.length_a   1.000
_cell.length_b   1.000
_cell.length_c   1.000
_cell.angle_alpha   90.00
_cell.angle_beta   90.00
_cell.angle_gamma   90.00
#
_symmetry.space_group_name_H-M   'P 1'
#
loop_
_entity.id
_entity.type
_entity.pdbx_description
1 polymer ?
#
loop_
_entity_poly.entity_id
_entity_poly.type
_entity_poly.pdbx_seq_one_letter_code
_entity_poly.pdbx_strand_id
1 'polypeptide(L)'
;MKRGFQTESHVVVYCDICGDVYTERNGGLTCFATTSEAIGYLTRRAGIGWVYDGDRVICDACLATRECQDHGHDFPARWTTTVWPLGEMTHTRACTRCGVPENETEVL
;
A
#
# COMPACT_ATOMS: atom_id res chain seq x y z
N MET A 1 -8.04 21.85 -26.78
CA MET A 1 -7.32 20.78 -27.50
C MET A 1 -5.84 21.17 -27.55
N LYS A 2 -4.96 20.41 -26.89
CA LYS A 2 -3.51 20.65 -26.93
C LYS A 2 -2.95 20.14 -28.27
N ARG A 3 -2.05 20.90 -28.91
CA ARG A 3 -1.35 20.53 -30.16
C ARG A 3 0.16 20.68 -29.97
N GLY A 4 0.95 19.81 -30.60
CA GLY A 4 2.42 19.82 -30.53
C GLY A 4 3.00 19.05 -29.33
N PHE A 5 4.33 19.10 -29.18
CA PHE A 5 5.01 18.57 -27.98
C PHE A 5 4.78 19.50 -26.79
N GLN A 6 4.33 18.95 -25.67
CA GLN A 6 4.11 19.70 -24.44
C GLN A 6 4.71 18.98 -23.26
N THR A 7 5.23 19.76 -22.31
CA THR A 7 5.68 19.27 -21.02
C THR A 7 4.64 19.68 -19.99
N GLU A 8 4.21 18.73 -19.17
CA GLU A 8 3.25 18.93 -18.10
C GLU A 8 3.85 18.46 -16.78
N SER A 9 3.54 19.18 -15.71
CA SER A 9 3.91 18.80 -14.35
C SER A 9 2.68 18.29 -13.63
N HIS A 10 2.84 17.20 -12.90
CA HIS A 10 1.77 16.58 -12.13
C HIS A 10 2.24 16.32 -10.71
N VAL A 11 1.28 16.31 -9.79
CA VAL A 11 1.49 15.87 -8.41
C VAL A 11 1.17 14.39 -8.33
N VAL A 12 2.06 13.63 -7.70
CA VAL A 12 1.89 12.21 -7.39
C VAL A 12 1.97 12.05 -5.88
N VAL A 13 1.30 11.03 -5.36
CA VAL A 13 1.25 10.77 -3.93
C VAL A 13 2.17 9.61 -3.60
N TYR A 14 3.09 9.82 -2.67
CA TYR A 14 3.98 8.79 -2.16
C TYR A 14 3.69 8.52 -0.68
N CYS A 15 3.90 7.28 -0.26
CA CYS A 15 3.95 6.93 1.15
C CYS A 15 5.22 7.50 1.78
N ASP A 16 5.07 8.22 2.90
CA ASP A 16 6.18 8.81 3.66
C ASP A 16 7.14 7.76 4.25
N ILE A 17 6.67 6.53 4.45
CA ILE A 17 7.44 5.46 5.11
C ILE A 17 8.20 4.60 4.09
N CYS A 18 7.50 4.03 3.12
CA CYS A 18 8.08 3.07 2.18
C CYS A 18 8.39 3.66 0.80
N GLY A 19 7.95 4.90 0.50
CA GLY A 19 8.10 5.52 -0.80
C GLY A 19 7.24 4.90 -1.90
N ASP A 20 6.31 4.01 -1.57
CA ASP A 20 5.36 3.45 -2.54
C ASP A 20 4.51 4.57 -3.16
N VAL A 21 4.10 4.40 -4.41
CA VAL A 21 3.32 5.39 -5.16
C VAL A 21 1.86 5.00 -5.16
N TYR A 22 0.98 5.96 -4.87
CA TYR A 22 -0.44 5.71 -4.93
C TYR A 22 -0.86 5.38 -6.37
N THR A 23 -1.44 4.19 -6.53
CA THR A 23 -2.05 3.73 -7.78
C THR A 23 -3.52 3.40 -7.54
N GLU A 24 -4.35 3.65 -8.54
CA GLU A 24 -5.73 3.17 -8.51
C GLU A 24 -5.76 1.65 -8.70
N ARG A 25 -6.90 1.02 -8.39
CA ARG A 25 -7.03 -0.45 -8.38
C ARG A 25 -6.66 -1.13 -9.71
N ASN A 26 -6.65 -0.39 -10.81
CA ASN A 26 -6.24 -0.85 -12.13
C ASN A 26 -4.71 -0.80 -12.36
N GLY A 27 -3.92 -0.44 -11.35
CA GLY A 27 -2.46 -0.29 -11.43
C GLY A 27 -2.02 0.99 -12.14
N GLY A 28 -2.96 1.88 -12.48
CA GLY A 28 -2.66 3.16 -13.11
C GLY A 28 -2.08 4.14 -12.09
N LEU A 29 -0.94 4.75 -12.43
CA LEU A 29 -0.39 5.87 -11.67
C LEU A 29 -1.39 7.03 -11.69
N THR A 30 -1.74 7.51 -10.51
CA THR A 30 -2.70 8.61 -10.37
C THR A 30 -1.95 9.93 -10.31
N CYS A 31 -2.25 10.83 -11.25
CA CYS A 31 -1.69 12.16 -11.34
C CYS A 31 -2.74 13.20 -10.96
N PHE A 32 -2.35 14.16 -10.14
CA PHE A 32 -3.17 15.32 -9.77
C PHE A 32 -2.61 16.60 -10.38
N ALA A 33 -3.45 17.60 -10.58
CA ALA A 33 -2.99 18.91 -11.05
C ALA A 33 -2.35 19.73 -9.92
N THR A 34 -2.81 19.54 -8.68
CA THR A 34 -2.32 20.29 -7.51
C THR A 34 -2.27 19.42 -6.25
N THR A 35 -1.46 19.84 -5.27
CA THR A 35 -1.40 19.18 -3.95
C THR A 35 -2.74 19.25 -3.22
N SER A 36 -3.46 20.37 -3.31
CA SER A 36 -4.79 20.53 -2.69
C SER A 36 -5.81 19.56 -3.26
N GLU A 37 -5.74 19.27 -4.57
CA GLU A 37 -6.57 18.25 -5.20
C GLU A 37 -6.26 16.85 -4.66
N ALA A 38 -4.96 16.50 -4.56
CA ALA A 38 -4.51 15.22 -4.02
C ALA A 38 -4.97 15.03 -2.56
N ILE A 39 -4.78 16.05 -1.71
CA ILE A 39 -5.24 16.05 -0.31
C ILE A 39 -6.77 15.87 -0.26
N GLY A 40 -7.51 16.65 -1.05
CA GLY A 40 -8.97 16.56 -1.09
C GLY A 40 -9.44 15.19 -1.57
N TYR A 41 -8.72 14.57 -2.50
CA TYR A 41 -8.99 13.22 -2.97
C TYR A 41 -8.81 12.18 -1.86
N LEU A 42 -7.67 12.20 -1.15
CA LEU A 42 -7.39 11.29 -0.03
C LEU A 42 -8.40 11.46 1.11
N THR A 43 -8.74 12.71 1.45
CA THR A 43 -9.64 13.03 2.56
C THR A 43 -11.09 12.61 2.27
N ARG A 44 -11.55 12.73 1.02
CA ARG A 44 -12.93 12.37 0.63
C ARG A 44 -13.14 10.86 0.49
N ARG A 45 -12.11 10.11 0.10
CA ARG A 45 -12.19 8.65 -0.06
C ARG A 45 -11.75 7.94 1.21
N ALA A 46 -12.49 8.11 2.29
CA ALA A 46 -12.34 7.23 3.46
C ALA A 46 -12.55 5.76 3.00
N GLY A 47 -11.48 4.97 2.88
CA GLY A 47 -11.54 3.57 2.45
C GLY A 47 -10.59 3.14 1.33
N ILE A 48 -9.81 4.03 0.73
CA ILE A 48 -8.71 3.62 -0.19
C ILE A 48 -7.48 3.09 0.54
N GLY A 49 -7.56 2.90 1.86
CA GLY A 49 -6.49 2.37 2.71
C GLY A 49 -5.32 3.32 2.95
N TRP A 50 -5.20 4.40 2.14
CA TRP A 50 -4.22 5.45 2.34
C TRP A 50 -4.78 6.57 3.22
N VAL A 51 -3.96 7.09 4.13
CA VAL A 51 -4.35 8.14 5.09
C VAL A 51 -3.44 9.34 4.94
N TYR A 52 -4.04 10.53 4.97
CA TYR A 52 -3.34 11.80 5.12
C TYR A 52 -3.73 12.42 6.47
N ASP A 53 -2.76 12.69 7.35
CA ASP A 53 -3.00 13.19 8.72
C ASP A 53 -2.88 14.72 8.85
N GLY A 54 -2.64 15.42 7.74
CA GLY A 54 -2.36 16.86 7.71
C GLY A 54 -0.89 17.20 7.48
N ASP A 55 0.01 16.22 7.61
CA ASP A 55 1.44 16.35 7.32
C ASP A 55 1.90 15.23 6.37
N ARG A 56 1.61 13.98 6.73
CA ARG A 56 2.15 12.79 6.08
C ARG A 56 1.07 11.97 5.40
N VAL A 57 1.48 11.27 4.34
CA VAL A 57 0.66 10.26 3.68
C VAL A 57 1.22 8.88 3.99
N ILE A 58 0.38 7.96 4.47
CA ILE A 58 0.78 6.59 4.79
C ILE A 58 -0.10 5.62 3.99
N CYS A 59 0.54 4.65 3.34
CA CYS A 59 -0.18 3.58 2.62
C CYS A 59 -0.81 2.56 3.56
N ASP A 60 -1.73 1.78 3.02
CA ASP A 60 -2.42 0.70 3.71
C ASP A 60 -1.48 -0.35 4.27
N ALA A 61 -0.47 -0.76 3.51
CA ALA A 61 0.53 -1.73 3.95
C ALA A 61 1.30 -1.23 5.19
N CYS A 62 1.77 0.02 5.19
CA CYS A 62 2.49 0.59 6.33
C CYS A 62 1.59 0.78 7.54
N LEU A 63 0.32 1.16 7.34
CA LEU A 63 -0.66 1.24 8.44
C LEU A 63 -0.92 -0.14 9.05
N ALA A 64 -1.14 -1.16 8.21
CA ALA A 64 -1.37 -2.52 8.66
C ALA A 64 -0.15 -3.10 9.40
N THR A 65 1.07 -2.85 8.91
CA THR A 65 2.30 -3.27 9.58
C THR A 65 2.44 -2.63 10.95
N ARG A 66 2.20 -1.32 11.06
CA ARG A 66 2.23 -0.62 12.36
C ARG A 66 1.17 -1.17 13.31
N GLU A 67 -0.04 -1.42 12.83
CA GLU A 67 -1.10 -2.01 13.66
C GLU A 67 -0.71 -3.41 14.18
N CYS A 68 -0.01 -4.21 13.37
CA CYS A 68 0.51 -5.51 13.79
C CYS A 68 1.68 -5.40 14.77
N GLN A 69 2.52 -4.37 14.67
CA GLN A 69 3.56 -4.10 15.66
C GLN A 69 2.95 -3.73 17.02
N ASP A 70 1.88 -2.93 17.02
CA ASP A 70 1.24 -2.46 18.24
C ASP A 70 0.37 -3.54 18.92
N HIS A 71 -0.28 -4.42 18.14
CA HIS A 71 -1.27 -5.38 18.63
C HIS A 71 -0.94 -6.86 18.40
N GLY A 72 0.16 -7.16 17.72
CA GLY A 72 0.51 -8.49 17.27
C GLY A 72 -0.14 -8.87 15.93
N HIS A 73 0.39 -9.93 15.32
CA HIS A 73 -0.13 -10.50 14.08
C HIS A 73 -1.31 -11.45 14.35
N ASP A 74 -2.28 -11.48 13.44
CA ASP A 74 -3.40 -12.41 13.45
C ASP A 74 -3.29 -13.39 12.27
N PHE A 75 -3.16 -14.68 12.55
CA PHE A 75 -2.97 -15.72 11.54
C PHE A 75 -4.18 -16.65 11.49
N PRO A 76 -4.76 -16.89 10.30
CA PRO A 76 -5.92 -17.76 10.17
C PRO A 76 -5.55 -19.22 10.46
N ALA A 77 -6.51 -20.03 10.91
CA ALA A 77 -6.27 -21.45 11.20
C ALA A 77 -5.89 -22.28 9.95
N ARG A 78 -6.25 -21.81 8.75
CA ARG A 78 -5.96 -22.49 7.49
C ARG A 78 -4.59 -22.09 6.95
N TRP A 79 -3.81 -23.10 6.56
CA TRP A 79 -2.52 -22.92 5.89
C TRP A 79 -2.71 -22.57 4.42
N THR A 80 -1.82 -21.74 3.89
CA THR A 80 -1.72 -21.47 2.45
C THR A 80 -0.46 -22.16 1.92
N THR A 81 -0.58 -22.88 0.82
CA THR A 81 0.58 -23.48 0.14
C THR A 81 1.03 -22.53 -0.97
N THR A 82 2.23 -21.98 -0.83
CA THR A 82 2.90 -21.26 -1.91
C THR A 82 3.75 -22.26 -2.67
N VAL A 83 3.44 -22.48 -3.95
CA VAL A 83 4.24 -23.30 -4.85
C VAL A 83 5.21 -22.38 -5.57
N TRP A 84 6.49 -22.52 -5.28
CA TRP A 84 7.53 -21.77 -5.97
C TRP A 84 7.78 -22.33 -7.38
N PRO A 85 8.24 -21.52 -8.35
CA PRO A 85 8.53 -21.99 -9.71
C PRO A 85 9.54 -23.15 -9.80
N LEU A 86 10.35 -23.32 -8.75
CA LEU A 86 11.36 -24.38 -8.62
C LEU A 86 10.81 -25.67 -7.97
N GLY A 87 9.51 -25.72 -7.68
CA GLY A 87 8.84 -26.91 -7.11
C GLY A 87 8.91 -27.02 -5.59
N GLU A 88 9.56 -26.07 -4.91
CA GLU A 88 9.51 -25.98 -3.44
C GLU A 88 8.12 -25.53 -2.99
N MET A 89 7.56 -26.21 -1.99
CA MET A 89 6.28 -25.86 -1.39
C MET A 89 6.53 -25.33 0.01
N THR A 90 6.21 -24.06 0.24
CA THR A 90 6.21 -23.49 1.59
C THR A 90 4.77 -23.42 2.09
N HIS A 91 4.53 -24.03 3.24
CA HIS A 91 3.25 -23.90 3.94
C HIS A 91 3.41 -22.76 4.94
N THR A 92 2.75 -21.64 4.67
CA THR A 92 2.77 -20.50 5.58
C THR A 92 1.39 -19.87 5.68
N ARG A 93 1.09 -19.35 6.86
CA ARG A 93 -0.07 -18.50 7.10
C ARG A 93 0.36 -17.06 6.83
N ALA A 94 -0.50 -16.26 6.23
CA ALA A 94 -0.26 -14.83 6.10
C ALA A 94 -1.08 -14.09 7.15
N CYS A 95 -0.51 -13.05 7.76
CA CYS A 95 -1.25 -12.20 8.68
C CYS A 95 -2.47 -11.62 7.96
N THR A 96 -3.66 -11.71 8.54
CA THR A 96 -4.92 -11.25 7.94
C THR A 96 -4.96 -9.72 7.73
N ARG A 97 -4.08 -8.98 8.40
CA ARG A 97 -3.98 -7.52 8.34
C ARG A 97 -2.88 -7.05 7.39
N CYS A 98 -1.62 -7.37 7.68
CA CYS A 98 -0.47 -6.88 6.92
C CYS A 98 0.01 -7.82 5.81
N GLY A 99 -0.53 -9.04 5.72
CA GLY A 99 -0.14 -10.01 4.70
C GLY A 99 1.24 -10.65 4.90
N VAL A 100 2.00 -10.25 5.93
CA VAL A 100 3.32 -10.84 6.23
C VAL A 100 3.18 -12.33 6.55
N PRO A 101 3.99 -13.20 5.93
CA PRO A 101 4.06 -14.62 6.26
C PRO A 101 4.45 -14.89 7.72
N GLU A 102 3.84 -15.89 8.36
CA GLU A 102 4.12 -16.25 9.75
C GLU A 102 5.60 -16.59 9.99
N ASN A 103 6.20 -17.32 9.05
CA ASN A 103 7.62 -17.68 9.10
C ASN A 103 8.58 -16.48 8.96
N GLU A 104 8.10 -15.30 8.57
CA GLU A 104 8.89 -14.07 8.46
C GLU A 104 8.68 -13.13 9.66
N THR A 105 7.79 -13.48 10.60
CA THR A 105 7.50 -12.61 11.76
C THR A 105 8.54 -12.65 12.89
N GLU A 106 9.45 -13.64 12.90
CA GLU A 106 10.55 -13.72 13.89
C GLU A 106 11.77 -12.86 13.55
N VAL A 107 11.77 -12.16 12.41
CA VAL A 107 12.95 -11.42 11.88
C VAL A 107 12.79 -9.89 11.96
N LEU A 108 11.73 -9.38 12.59
CA LEU A 108 11.43 -7.94 12.74
C LEU A 108 11.47 -7.46 14.19
#